data_AF-A0A318RGI1-F1
#
_entry.id   AF-A0A318RGI1-F1
#
_cell.length_a   1.000
_cell.length_b   1.000
_cell.length_c   1.000
_cell.angle_alpha   90.00
_cell.angle_beta   90.00
_cell.angle_gamma   90.00
#
_symmetry.space_group_name_H-M   'P 1'
#
loop_
_entity.id
_entity.type
_entity.pdbx_description
1 polymer ?
#
loop_
_entity_poly.entity_id
_entity_poly.type
_entity_poly.pdbx_seq_one_letter_code
_entity_poly.pdbx_strand_id
1 'polypeptide(L)'
;MGTDVSTREFSREDRRRFREQVGRCTEAVARMLSDGLFTDQGNPPEPLLGMEVELNLVDRAMNPAMSNATVLEAIADPDYQTELGQFNIEINVAPQPFTGGDTVSLEDALRDSLNRAEAKAAETDNHLVMIGMLPTLRQEHFAHQWISANPRYDLLNQQIFAARGEDIELDITGVPLTLGGDAEKLKTSIDSILPEAACTSLQLHLRVAPEDFAHHWNAAQAISGVQVALAGNSPFLAGSALWHESRIPVFEQATDTRPQELINQGVRPRVWFGERWITTIFDLFEENTRYFPSLLPVVSDDDPLAQLDAGETPELTELRMHNGTVYRWNRPVYDVIDGHAHLRVENRVLPAGPTVLDIMANAAFYYGVLRALVDSDRPIWSQMSFDAASENLHSAARDGMDSQLYWPTMGWVRPDELVLRRLLPLADEGLQSFGVGADARDRYLSVIEGRALARQTGSVWQRESLVAREKAGDSRDVALAGMLREYIDRMHDGAAVHTWDA
;
A
#
# COMPACT_ATOMS: atom_id res chain seq x y z
N MET A 1 -6.97 3.83 8.17
CA MET A 1 -6.52 3.74 9.60
C MET A 1 -7.26 2.73 10.48
N GLY A 2 -6.59 2.19 11.51
CA GLY A 2 -7.16 1.26 12.50
C GLY A 2 -7.71 1.92 13.77
N THR A 3 -8.66 1.29 14.46
CA THR A 3 -9.34 1.80 15.67
C THR A 3 -8.39 1.99 16.86
N ASP A 4 -8.50 3.11 17.59
CA ASP A 4 -7.72 3.38 18.82
C ASP A 4 -7.98 2.33 19.93
N VAL A 5 -6.92 1.95 20.65
CA VAL A 5 -6.97 0.95 21.71
C VAL A 5 -6.17 1.41 22.94
N SER A 6 -6.72 1.24 24.14
CA SER A 6 -6.00 1.44 25.40
C SER A 6 -5.05 0.27 25.72
N THR A 7 -3.84 0.55 26.23
CA THR A 7 -2.89 -0.49 26.69
C THR A 7 -3.53 -1.43 27.72
N ARG A 8 -3.54 -2.74 27.43
CA ARG A 8 -4.02 -3.78 28.37
C ARG A 8 -3.49 -5.16 27.98
N GLU A 9 -3.32 -6.05 28.97
CA GLU A 9 -3.08 -7.47 28.73
C GLU A 9 -4.39 -8.17 28.34
N PHE A 10 -4.34 -9.02 27.32
CA PHE A 10 -5.51 -9.77 26.85
C PHE A 10 -5.57 -11.17 27.44
N SER A 11 -6.67 -11.49 28.11
CA SER A 11 -6.92 -12.81 28.69
C SER A 11 -7.31 -13.85 27.62
N ARG A 12 -7.31 -15.13 28.02
CA ARG A 12 -7.85 -16.21 27.16
C ARG A 12 -9.34 -16.04 26.89
N GLU A 13 -10.07 -15.43 27.83
CA GLU A 13 -11.50 -15.16 27.69
C GLU A 13 -11.74 -14.05 26.65
N ASP A 14 -10.95 -12.98 26.67
CA ASP A 14 -11.04 -11.90 25.68
C ASP A 14 -10.87 -12.43 24.25
N ARG A 15 -9.89 -13.31 24.03
CA ARG A 15 -9.66 -13.95 22.72
C ARG A 15 -10.84 -14.81 22.29
N ARG A 16 -11.46 -15.55 23.20
CA ARG A 16 -12.65 -16.37 22.92
C ARG A 16 -13.85 -15.48 22.56
N ARG A 17 -14.14 -14.47 23.39
CA ARG A 17 -15.23 -13.51 23.17
C ARG A 17 -15.06 -12.74 21.87
N PHE A 18 -13.85 -12.28 21.57
CA PHE A 18 -13.55 -11.59 20.32
C PHE A 18 -13.79 -12.49 19.12
N ARG A 19 -13.35 -13.75 19.15
CA ARG A 19 -13.63 -14.70 18.06
C ARG A 19 -15.13 -14.91 17.85
N GLU A 20 -15.88 -15.05 18.94
CA GLU A 20 -17.34 -15.17 18.89
C GLU A 20 -17.97 -13.92 18.25
N GLN A 21 -17.55 -12.71 18.65
CA GLN A 21 -18.04 -11.45 18.09
C GLN A 21 -17.66 -11.23 16.63
N VAL A 22 -16.43 -11.56 16.21
CA VAL A 22 -16.03 -11.54 14.79
C VAL A 22 -16.90 -12.50 13.97
N GLY A 23 -17.24 -13.67 14.53
CA GLY A 23 -18.17 -14.60 13.90
C GLY A 23 -19.57 -14.00 13.71
N ARG A 24 -20.10 -13.33 14.74
CA ARG A 24 -21.40 -12.62 14.66
C ARG A 24 -21.37 -11.45 13.67
N CYS A 25 -20.27 -10.69 13.61
CA CYS A 25 -20.09 -9.65 12.61
C CYS A 25 -20.04 -10.23 11.19
N THR A 26 -19.37 -11.36 11.01
CA THR A 26 -19.30 -12.06 9.71
C THR A 26 -20.69 -12.55 9.28
N GLU A 27 -21.48 -13.09 10.22
CA GLU A 27 -22.88 -13.45 9.99
C GLU A 27 -23.75 -12.23 9.62
N ALA A 28 -23.55 -11.10 10.29
CA ALA A 28 -24.21 -9.84 9.98
C ALA A 28 -23.90 -9.38 8.54
N VAL A 29 -22.64 -9.44 8.09
CA VAL A 29 -22.28 -9.15 6.69
C VAL A 29 -23.03 -10.07 5.72
N ALA A 30 -23.08 -11.38 5.99
CA ALA A 30 -23.81 -12.32 5.13
C ALA A 30 -25.29 -11.96 5.01
N ARG A 31 -25.92 -11.59 6.14
CA ARG A 31 -27.31 -11.12 6.15
C ARG A 31 -27.48 -9.81 5.39
N MET A 32 -26.60 -8.83 5.60
CA MET A 32 -26.63 -7.55 4.88
C MET A 32 -26.51 -7.73 3.37
N LEU A 33 -25.67 -8.66 2.90
CA LEU A 33 -25.54 -9.02 1.49
C LEU A 33 -26.83 -9.66 0.94
N SER A 34 -27.42 -10.59 1.71
CA SER A 34 -28.66 -11.28 1.31
C SER A 34 -29.88 -10.34 1.29
N ASP A 35 -29.98 -9.46 2.28
CA ASP A 35 -31.12 -8.57 2.49
C ASP A 35 -30.97 -7.24 1.71
N GLY A 36 -29.85 -7.03 1.02
CA GLY A 36 -29.58 -5.86 0.19
C GLY A 36 -29.45 -4.56 0.98
N LEU A 37 -28.74 -4.61 2.12
CA LEU A 37 -28.62 -3.50 3.07
C LEU A 37 -27.43 -2.55 2.79
N PHE A 38 -26.64 -2.83 1.76
CA PHE A 38 -25.57 -1.96 1.32
C PHE A 38 -26.11 -0.83 0.43
N THR A 39 -25.53 0.35 0.58
CA THR A 39 -26.00 1.56 -0.12
C THR A 39 -25.96 1.44 -1.64
N ASP A 40 -24.96 0.73 -2.17
CA ASP A 40 -24.71 0.57 -3.60
C ASP A 40 -25.31 -0.70 -4.19
N GLN A 41 -26.12 -1.43 -3.41
CA GLN A 41 -26.76 -2.66 -3.88
C GLN A 41 -27.72 -2.34 -5.03
N GLY A 42 -27.51 -2.96 -6.18
CA GLY A 42 -28.30 -2.74 -7.40
C GLY A 42 -28.08 -1.37 -8.06
N ASN A 43 -27.24 -0.51 -7.50
CA ASN A 43 -26.94 0.82 -8.02
C ASN A 43 -25.46 1.14 -7.84
N PRO A 44 -24.62 0.90 -8.86
CA PRO A 44 -23.19 1.15 -8.78
C PRO A 44 -22.87 2.59 -8.33
N PRO A 45 -21.87 2.77 -7.46
CA PRO A 45 -21.50 4.08 -6.96
C PRO A 45 -20.97 4.96 -8.09
N GLU A 46 -21.13 6.28 -7.95
CA GLU A 46 -20.35 7.21 -8.74
C GLU A 46 -18.85 7.01 -8.44
N PRO A 47 -17.97 7.11 -9.45
CA PRO A 47 -16.54 6.88 -9.27
C PRO A 47 -15.94 8.04 -8.46
N LEU A 48 -15.75 7.78 -7.17
CA LEU A 48 -14.99 8.64 -6.27
C LEU A 48 -13.59 8.06 -6.11
N LEU A 49 -12.59 8.91 -6.23
CA LEU A 49 -11.20 8.56 -5.97
C LEU A 49 -10.85 9.08 -4.58
N GLY A 50 -10.59 8.14 -3.67
CA GLY A 50 -9.93 8.41 -2.39
C GLY A 50 -8.50 7.87 -2.42
N MET A 51 -7.58 8.55 -1.73
CA MET A 51 -6.22 8.06 -1.57
C MET A 51 -5.64 8.40 -0.21
N GLU A 52 -4.73 7.56 0.26
CA GLU A 52 -3.86 7.82 1.41
C GLU A 52 -2.41 7.87 0.89
N VAL A 53 -1.62 8.83 1.36
CA VAL A 53 -0.19 8.96 0.98
C VAL A 53 0.65 9.03 2.25
N GLU A 54 1.56 8.08 2.39
CA GLU A 54 2.53 8.08 3.48
C GLU A 54 3.80 8.85 3.10
N LEU A 55 4.36 9.57 4.06
CA LEU A 55 5.48 10.49 3.90
C LEU A 55 6.53 10.18 4.96
N ASN A 56 7.81 10.20 4.56
CA ASN A 56 8.93 10.13 5.48
C ASN A 56 9.35 11.54 5.91
N LEU A 57 9.99 11.64 7.07
CA LEU A 57 10.54 12.87 7.62
C LEU A 57 12.07 12.78 7.64
N VAL A 58 12.74 13.84 7.19
CA VAL A 58 14.20 13.95 7.25
C VAL A 58 14.67 15.28 7.80
N ASP A 59 15.85 15.26 8.43
CA ASP A 59 16.55 16.47 8.85
C ASP A 59 17.32 17.11 7.67
N ARG A 60 17.98 18.26 7.92
CA ARG A 60 18.80 18.95 6.90
C ARG A 60 19.96 18.12 6.35
N ALA A 61 20.45 17.14 7.12
CA ALA A 61 21.50 16.21 6.72
C ALA A 61 20.96 14.97 5.99
N MET A 62 19.64 14.90 5.75
CA MET A 62 18.92 13.80 5.11
C MET A 62 18.86 12.53 5.98
N ASN A 63 19.10 12.64 7.29
CA ASN A 63 18.85 11.54 8.22
C ASN A 63 17.35 11.44 8.50
N PRO A 64 16.83 10.24 8.82
CA PRO A 64 15.46 10.09 9.30
C PRO A 64 15.21 10.95 10.54
N ALA A 65 14.14 11.74 10.53
CA ALA A 65 13.79 12.61 11.65
C ALA A 65 12.70 12.00 12.52
N MET A 66 13.03 11.65 13.76
CA MET A 66 12.11 11.09 14.76
C MET A 66 11.23 12.18 15.37
N SER A 67 10.41 12.85 14.54
CA SER A 67 9.76 14.11 14.90
C SER A 67 8.33 14.25 14.37
N ASN A 68 7.64 13.14 14.08
CA ASN A 68 6.28 13.18 13.55
C ASN A 68 5.29 13.97 14.43
N ALA A 69 5.34 13.82 15.75
CA ALA A 69 4.47 14.57 16.66
C ALA A 69 4.70 16.09 16.55
N THR A 70 5.96 16.52 16.53
CA THR A 70 6.35 17.93 16.36
C THR A 70 5.91 18.47 15.00
N VAL A 71 6.10 17.69 13.94
CA VAL A 71 5.72 18.08 12.57
C VAL A 71 4.20 18.17 12.44
N LEU A 72 3.45 17.21 12.99
CA LEU A 72 1.98 17.21 12.96
C LEU A 72 1.40 18.38 13.77
N GLU A 73 1.99 18.72 14.92
CA GLU A 73 1.60 19.91 15.68
C GLU A 73 1.84 21.20 14.88
N ALA A 74 2.92 21.27 14.11
CA ALA A 74 3.21 22.42 13.24
C ALA A 74 2.29 22.50 12.01
N ILE A 75 1.95 21.36 11.40
CA ILE A 75 1.01 21.27 10.28
C ILE A 75 -0.41 21.65 10.74
N ALA A 76 -0.84 21.14 11.90
CA ALA A 76 -2.13 21.41 12.54
C ALA A 76 -3.34 21.19 11.62
N ASP A 77 -3.28 20.14 10.80
CA ASP A 77 -4.32 19.75 9.84
C ASP A 77 -4.81 18.33 10.16
N PRO A 78 -6.13 18.12 10.39
CA PRO A 78 -6.68 16.81 10.76
C PRO A 78 -6.56 15.75 9.66
N ASP A 79 -6.29 16.13 8.41
CA ASP A 79 -6.07 15.17 7.33
C ASP A 79 -4.74 14.42 7.50
N TYR A 80 -3.82 14.96 8.32
CA TYR A 80 -2.52 14.38 8.63
C TYR A 80 -2.50 13.68 9.99
N GLN A 81 -1.83 12.54 10.05
CA GLN A 81 -1.77 11.72 11.25
C GLN A 81 -0.44 10.96 11.40
N THR A 82 -0.24 10.38 12.59
CA THR A 82 0.95 9.56 12.88
C THR A 82 0.87 8.20 12.23
N GLU A 83 1.98 7.73 11.70
CA GLU A 83 2.18 6.33 11.33
C GLU A 83 2.96 5.55 12.40
N LEU A 84 3.22 4.26 12.17
CA LEU A 84 3.91 3.39 13.14
C LEU A 84 5.23 4.00 13.68
N GLY A 85 6.02 4.63 12.81
CA GLY A 85 7.33 5.18 13.16
C GLY A 85 7.30 6.68 13.45
N GLN A 86 8.18 7.12 14.35
CA GLN A 86 8.35 8.56 14.62
C GLN A 86 8.89 9.35 13.42
N PHE A 87 9.37 8.66 12.39
CA PHE A 87 9.92 9.23 11.16
C PHE A 87 8.95 9.25 9.97
N ASN A 88 7.68 8.85 10.16
CA ASN A 88 6.68 8.92 9.09
C ASN A 88 5.34 9.48 9.59
N ILE A 89 4.58 10.02 8.62
CA ILE A 89 3.23 10.55 8.75
C ILE A 89 2.41 10.12 7.53
N GLU A 90 1.10 10.21 7.61
CA GLU A 90 0.18 9.94 6.50
C GLU A 90 -0.74 11.13 6.28
N ILE A 91 -1.12 11.40 5.03
CA ILE A 91 -2.25 12.26 4.66
C ILE A 91 -3.39 11.43 4.08
N ASN A 92 -4.62 11.64 4.56
CA ASN A 92 -5.83 11.10 3.96
C ASN A 92 -6.45 12.15 3.04
N VAL A 93 -6.52 11.86 1.74
CA VAL A 93 -7.15 12.77 0.78
C VAL A 93 -8.63 12.44 0.70
N ALA A 94 -9.47 13.43 1.03
CA ALA A 94 -10.91 13.31 0.95
C ALA A 94 -11.35 12.84 -0.46
N PRO A 95 -12.28 11.87 -0.57
CA PRO A 95 -12.70 11.36 -1.87
C PRO A 95 -13.27 12.46 -2.77
N GLN A 96 -12.78 12.55 -4.01
CA GLN A 96 -13.26 13.50 -5.01
C GLN A 96 -13.83 12.77 -6.23
N PRO A 97 -14.79 13.36 -6.96
CA PRO A 97 -15.24 12.84 -8.24
C PRO A 97 -14.07 12.62 -9.20
N PHE A 98 -13.98 11.41 -9.74
CA PHE A 98 -12.97 11.05 -10.73
C PHE A 98 -13.57 11.06 -12.14
N THR A 99 -14.25 12.16 -12.48
CA THR A 99 -14.91 12.34 -13.78
C THR A 99 -14.67 13.76 -14.29
N GLY A 100 -14.84 13.98 -15.59
CA GLY A 100 -14.64 15.28 -16.20
C GLY A 100 -13.20 15.79 -16.09
N GLY A 101 -13.04 17.11 -15.93
CA GLY A 101 -11.74 17.77 -15.75
C GLY A 101 -11.26 17.86 -14.30
N ASP A 102 -12.07 17.41 -13.35
CA ASP A 102 -11.85 17.60 -11.91
C ASP A 102 -10.60 16.87 -11.39
N THR A 103 -10.10 15.89 -12.15
CA THR A 103 -8.87 15.18 -11.80
C THR A 103 -7.62 16.05 -11.79
N VAL A 104 -7.59 17.15 -12.57
CA VAL A 104 -6.50 18.14 -12.50
C VAL A 104 -6.63 18.96 -11.22
N SER A 105 -7.85 19.27 -10.80
CA SER A 105 -8.09 19.98 -9.54
C SER A 105 -7.69 19.17 -8.31
N LEU A 106 -7.80 17.84 -8.36
CA LEU A 106 -7.32 16.94 -7.30
C LEU A 106 -5.79 16.92 -7.22
N GLU A 107 -5.09 16.88 -8.37
CA GLU A 107 -3.62 17.01 -8.43
C GLU A 107 -3.16 18.32 -7.77
N ASP A 108 -3.77 19.44 -8.17
CA ASP A 108 -3.46 20.76 -7.63
C ASP A 108 -3.77 20.85 -6.12
N ALA A 109 -4.92 20.35 -5.67
CA ALA A 109 -5.29 20.36 -4.26
C ALA A 109 -4.33 19.53 -3.38
N LEU A 110 -3.93 18.35 -3.85
CA LEU A 110 -2.96 17.51 -3.16
C LEU A 110 -1.57 18.18 -3.12
N ARG A 111 -1.11 18.71 -4.25
CA ARG A 111 0.17 19.45 -4.33
C ARG A 111 0.16 20.66 -3.38
N ASP A 112 -0.94 21.41 -3.34
CA ASP A 112 -1.08 22.55 -2.44
C ASP A 112 -1.07 22.14 -0.97
N SER A 113 -1.74 21.03 -0.62
CA SER A 113 -1.72 20.49 0.74
C SER A 113 -0.30 20.09 1.16
N LEU A 114 0.39 19.31 0.33
CA LEU A 114 1.76 18.85 0.59
C LEU A 114 2.75 20.02 0.68
N ASN A 115 2.63 21.04 -0.17
CA ASN A 115 3.49 22.23 -0.11
C ASN A 115 3.26 23.06 1.16
N ARG A 116 2.01 23.19 1.62
CA ARG A 116 1.71 23.83 2.91
C ARG A 116 2.29 23.03 4.07
N ALA A 117 2.12 21.72 4.06
CA ALA A 117 2.65 20.83 5.09
C ALA A 117 4.19 20.85 5.12
N GLU A 118 4.85 20.87 3.96
CA GLU A 118 6.31 21.01 3.85
C GLU A 118 6.79 22.34 4.45
N ALA A 119 6.14 23.45 4.12
CA ALA A 119 6.48 24.75 4.70
C ALA A 119 6.38 24.74 6.23
N LYS A 120 5.41 24.01 6.80
CA LYS A 120 5.24 23.82 8.24
C LYS A 120 6.26 22.86 8.85
N ALA A 121 6.58 21.76 8.19
CA ALA A 121 7.64 20.87 8.61
C ALA A 121 8.99 21.62 8.68
N ALA A 122 9.28 22.45 7.67
CA ALA A 122 10.52 23.22 7.59
C ALA A 122 10.69 24.26 8.71
N GLU A 123 9.60 24.77 9.30
CA GLU A 123 9.63 25.62 10.50
C GLU A 123 10.24 24.88 11.72
N THR A 124 10.29 23.54 11.67
CA THR A 124 10.82 22.65 12.72
C THR A 124 12.10 21.92 12.31
N ASP A 125 12.78 22.36 11.25
CA ASP A 125 13.99 21.73 10.68
C ASP A 125 13.78 20.32 10.10
N ASN A 126 12.54 19.99 9.72
CA ASN A 126 12.15 18.73 9.09
C ASN A 126 11.67 18.94 7.65
N HIS A 127 11.86 17.94 6.80
CA HIS A 127 11.38 17.93 5.42
C HIS A 127 10.57 16.67 5.14
N LEU A 128 9.47 16.82 4.41
CA LEU A 128 8.61 15.75 3.97
C LEU A 128 9.20 15.08 2.72
N VAL A 129 9.20 13.75 2.68
CA VAL A 129 9.71 12.98 1.55
C VAL A 129 8.71 11.90 1.14
N MET A 130 8.20 12.03 -0.07
CA MET A 130 7.32 11.04 -0.68
C MET A 130 8.17 10.01 -1.45
N ILE A 131 8.54 8.93 -0.77
CA ILE A 131 9.41 7.86 -1.26
C ILE A 131 8.92 6.52 -0.71
N GLY A 132 9.14 5.40 -1.41
CA GLY A 132 8.65 4.09 -0.96
C GLY A 132 9.38 3.56 0.27
N MET A 133 10.70 3.74 0.34
CA MET A 133 11.49 3.46 1.55
C MET A 133 12.60 4.49 1.65
N LEU A 134 12.78 5.07 2.84
CA LEU A 134 13.81 6.09 3.06
C LEU A 134 15.21 5.46 3.03
N PRO A 135 16.08 5.77 2.04
CA PRO A 135 17.36 5.10 1.84
C PRO A 135 18.37 5.32 2.97
N THR A 136 18.17 6.35 3.78
CA THR A 136 19.03 6.72 4.91
C THR A 136 18.60 6.10 6.25
N LEU A 137 17.53 5.29 6.26
CA LEU A 137 17.22 4.42 7.40
C LEU A 137 18.36 3.42 7.65
N ARG A 138 18.60 3.12 8.92
CA ARG A 138 19.68 2.27 9.44
C ARG A 138 19.08 1.34 10.49
N GLN A 139 19.81 0.29 10.87
CA GLN A 139 19.28 -0.71 11.80
C GLN A 139 18.93 -0.10 13.16
N GLU A 140 19.69 0.89 13.64
CA GLU A 140 19.39 1.62 14.89
C GLU A 140 18.08 2.41 14.86
N HIS A 141 17.56 2.72 13.67
CA HIS A 141 16.27 3.39 13.49
C HIS A 141 15.07 2.43 13.61
N PHE A 142 15.33 1.12 13.77
CA PHE A 142 14.30 0.09 13.98
C PHE A 142 14.13 -0.31 15.45
N ALA A 143 14.79 0.38 16.37
CA ALA A 143 14.62 0.15 17.80
C ALA A 143 13.21 0.55 18.26
N HIS A 144 12.66 -0.22 19.20
CA HIS A 144 11.33 -0.01 19.79
C HIS A 144 11.02 1.44 20.22
N GLN A 145 12.02 2.16 20.73
CA GLN A 145 11.88 3.54 21.23
C GLN A 145 11.44 4.55 20.17
N TRP A 146 11.55 4.21 18.89
CA TRP A 146 11.16 5.04 17.76
C TRP A 146 9.74 4.74 17.24
N ILE A 147 8.99 3.85 17.92
CA ILE A 147 7.55 3.69 17.68
C ILE A 147 6.82 4.97 18.11
N SER A 148 5.85 5.39 17.31
CA SER A 148 4.98 6.54 17.61
C SER A 148 4.21 6.35 18.92
N ALA A 149 3.94 7.45 19.62
CA ALA A 149 3.35 7.42 20.97
C ALA A 149 1.87 6.92 21.04
N ASN A 150 1.27 6.46 19.93
CA ASN A 150 -0.06 5.86 19.96
C ASN A 150 0.01 4.48 20.64
N PRO A 151 -0.74 4.24 21.75
CA PRO A 151 -0.73 2.97 22.48
C PRO A 151 -1.08 1.74 21.62
N ARG A 152 -1.83 1.93 20.53
CA ARG A 152 -2.17 0.88 19.58
C ARG A 152 -0.91 0.25 18.96
N TYR A 153 0.10 1.04 18.63
CA TYR A 153 1.31 0.56 17.96
C TYR A 153 2.18 -0.30 18.87
N ASP A 154 2.39 0.16 20.11
CA ASP A 154 3.08 -0.61 21.16
C ASP A 154 2.36 -1.94 21.44
N LEU A 155 1.03 -1.91 21.50
CA LEU A 155 0.23 -3.11 21.69
C LEU A 155 0.33 -4.08 20.50
N LEU A 156 0.31 -3.58 19.26
CA LEU A 156 0.53 -4.40 18.06
C LEU A 156 1.90 -5.08 18.09
N ASN A 157 2.95 -4.32 18.43
CA ASN A 157 4.30 -4.85 18.59
C ASN A 157 4.31 -6.03 19.57
N GLN A 158 3.79 -5.81 20.79
CA GLN A 158 3.73 -6.86 21.82
C GLN A 158 2.97 -8.10 21.36
N GLN A 159 1.84 -7.92 20.66
CA GLN A 159 1.01 -9.04 20.22
C GLN A 159 1.63 -9.84 19.07
N ILE A 160 2.37 -9.20 18.16
CA ILE A 160 3.10 -9.88 17.09
C ILE A 160 4.24 -10.72 17.69
N PHE A 161 5.06 -10.15 18.58
CA PHE A 161 6.13 -10.89 19.25
C PHE A 161 5.61 -12.01 20.15
N ALA A 162 4.51 -11.79 20.87
CA ALA A 162 3.87 -12.83 21.67
C ALA A 162 3.34 -13.99 20.82
N ALA A 163 2.84 -13.71 19.60
CA ALA A 163 2.38 -14.73 18.67
C ALA A 163 3.55 -15.49 18.01
N ARG A 164 4.63 -14.79 17.67
CA ARG A 164 5.83 -15.34 17.04
C ARG A 164 6.66 -16.18 18.01
N GLY A 165 6.88 -15.68 19.23
CA GLY A 165 7.65 -16.32 20.29
C GLY A 165 9.17 -16.16 20.20
N GLU A 166 9.67 -15.39 19.24
CA GLU A 166 11.10 -15.11 19.00
C GLU A 166 11.26 -13.76 18.27
N ASP A 167 12.51 -13.31 18.12
CA ASP A 167 12.86 -12.12 17.35
C ASP A 167 12.50 -12.30 15.86
N ILE A 168 12.28 -11.18 15.17
CA ILE A 168 12.03 -11.20 13.72
C ILE A 168 13.38 -11.20 13.00
N GLU A 169 13.51 -12.06 11.99
CA GLU A 169 14.68 -12.07 11.11
C GLU A 169 14.31 -11.43 9.77
N LEU A 170 15.06 -10.40 9.39
CA LEU A 170 15.09 -9.91 8.02
C LEU A 170 16.22 -10.62 7.28
N ASP A 171 15.91 -11.41 6.26
CA ASP A 171 16.88 -12.04 5.35
C ASP A 171 16.43 -11.79 3.91
N ILE A 172 16.99 -10.74 3.30
CA ILE A 172 16.64 -10.28 1.96
C ILE A 172 17.91 -10.16 1.14
N THR A 173 17.99 -10.93 0.06
CA THR A 173 19.04 -10.79 -0.96
C THR A 173 18.51 -9.92 -2.09
N GLY A 174 19.27 -8.86 -2.40
CA GLY A 174 18.92 -7.87 -3.41
C GLY A 174 19.14 -8.32 -4.84
N VAL A 175 18.95 -7.37 -5.75
CA VAL A 175 19.42 -7.45 -7.14
C VAL A 175 20.71 -6.63 -7.28
N PRO A 176 21.72 -7.08 -8.05
CA PRO A 176 22.97 -6.35 -8.22
C PRO A 176 22.77 -4.90 -8.72
N LEU A 177 23.55 -3.96 -8.19
CA LEU A 177 23.52 -2.54 -8.64
C LEU A 177 24.10 -2.36 -10.05
N THR A 178 25.01 -3.24 -10.46
CA THR A 178 25.64 -3.20 -11.78
C THR A 178 25.61 -4.58 -12.42
N LEU A 179 25.54 -4.62 -13.75
CA LEU A 179 25.61 -5.87 -14.50
C LEU A 179 26.91 -6.62 -14.17
N GLY A 180 26.78 -7.86 -13.69
CA GLY A 180 27.91 -8.71 -13.28
C GLY A 180 28.48 -8.41 -11.89
N GLY A 181 27.89 -7.49 -11.13
CA GLY A 181 28.20 -7.28 -9.71
C GLY A 181 27.52 -8.32 -8.80
N ASP A 182 27.95 -8.37 -7.55
CA ASP A 182 27.32 -9.21 -6.53
C ASP A 182 26.01 -8.58 -6.03
N ALA A 183 25.05 -9.43 -5.65
CA ALA A 183 23.86 -8.98 -4.95
C ALA A 183 24.21 -8.67 -3.48
N GLU A 184 23.81 -7.50 -3.02
CA GLU A 184 23.90 -7.15 -1.60
C GLU A 184 22.84 -7.92 -0.79
N LYS A 185 23.09 -8.09 0.50
CA LYS A 185 22.21 -8.85 1.40
C LYS A 185 21.99 -8.10 2.70
N LEU A 186 20.73 -7.90 3.07
CA LEU A 186 20.35 -7.50 4.42
C LEU A 186 20.05 -8.76 5.22
N LYS A 187 20.83 -8.99 6.28
CA LYS A 187 20.54 -10.02 7.28
C LYS A 187 20.64 -9.42 8.68
N THR A 188 19.52 -9.33 9.39
CA THR A 188 19.50 -8.80 10.76
C THR A 188 18.35 -9.36 11.59
N SER A 189 18.54 -9.34 12.89
CA SER A 189 17.56 -9.73 13.90
C SER A 189 17.04 -8.46 14.57
N ILE A 190 15.72 -8.33 14.69
CA ILE A 190 15.04 -7.15 15.25
C ILE A 190 14.06 -7.56 16.34
N ASP A 191 13.99 -6.74 17.38
CA ASP A 191 13.11 -6.91 18.55
C ASP A 191 11.89 -5.98 18.52
N SER A 192 11.62 -5.38 17.36
CA SER A 192 10.43 -4.57 17.11
C SER A 192 9.87 -4.78 15.71
N ILE A 193 8.59 -4.46 15.52
CA ILE A 193 7.92 -4.47 14.20
C ILE A 193 8.29 -3.25 13.34
N LEU A 194 9.13 -2.34 13.84
CA LEU A 194 9.34 -1.02 13.24
C LEU A 194 9.92 -1.00 11.81
N PRO A 195 10.61 -2.03 11.29
CA PRO A 195 10.94 -2.06 9.85
C PRO A 195 9.73 -2.04 8.93
N GLU A 196 8.55 -2.39 9.43
CA GLU A 196 7.30 -2.16 8.73
C GLU A 196 7.07 -0.68 8.41
N ALA A 197 7.41 0.23 9.34
CA ALA A 197 7.27 1.68 9.14
C ALA A 197 8.20 2.24 8.05
N ALA A 198 9.22 1.48 7.61
CA ALA A 198 10.01 1.87 6.45
C ALA A 198 9.20 1.80 5.15
N CYS A 199 8.05 1.12 5.13
CA CYS A 199 7.31 0.76 3.92
C CYS A 199 6.20 1.76 3.57
N THR A 200 6.57 2.99 3.22
CA THR A 200 5.61 4.04 2.91
C THR A 200 4.88 3.85 1.58
N SER A 201 3.55 3.94 1.61
CA SER A 201 2.68 3.54 0.50
C SER A 201 1.83 4.68 -0.09
N LEU A 202 1.36 4.45 -1.33
CA LEU A 202 0.19 5.11 -1.91
C LEU A 202 -0.95 4.09 -1.86
N GLN A 203 -2.03 4.43 -1.17
CA GLN A 203 -3.22 3.58 -1.06
C GLN A 203 -4.36 4.20 -1.86
N LEU A 204 -5.03 3.39 -2.70
CA LEU A 204 -6.11 3.85 -3.57
C LEU A 204 -7.42 3.15 -3.19
N HIS A 205 -8.49 3.92 -3.00
CA HIS A 205 -9.78 3.40 -2.57
C HIS A 205 -10.82 3.49 -3.68
N LEU A 206 -11.41 2.35 -4.03
CA LEU A 206 -12.56 2.27 -4.92
C LEU A 206 -13.80 1.76 -4.18
N ARG A 207 -14.87 2.56 -4.17
CA ARG A 207 -16.20 2.11 -3.70
C ARG A 207 -16.83 1.19 -4.74
N VAL A 208 -17.40 0.07 -4.31
CA VAL A 208 -17.92 -0.98 -5.22
C VAL A 208 -19.24 -1.53 -4.71
N ALA A 209 -20.17 -1.80 -5.62
CA ALA A 209 -21.41 -2.51 -5.32
C ALA A 209 -21.11 -3.96 -4.92
N PRO A 210 -21.84 -4.57 -3.94
CA PRO A 210 -21.56 -5.92 -3.49
C PRO A 210 -21.51 -6.99 -4.58
N GLU A 211 -22.40 -6.93 -5.55
CA GLU A 211 -22.50 -7.85 -6.70
C GLU A 211 -21.30 -7.77 -7.66
N ASP A 212 -20.65 -6.61 -7.73
CA ASP A 212 -19.51 -6.37 -8.63
C ASP A 212 -18.15 -6.54 -7.90
N PHE A 213 -18.17 -6.75 -6.59
CA PHE A 213 -16.97 -6.74 -5.76
C PHE A 213 -15.93 -7.76 -6.21
N ALA A 214 -16.36 -8.98 -6.50
CA ALA A 214 -15.45 -10.05 -6.92
C ALA A 214 -14.73 -9.73 -8.23
N HIS A 215 -15.41 -9.08 -9.18
CA HIS A 215 -14.81 -8.68 -10.45
C HIS A 215 -13.73 -7.62 -10.25
N HIS A 216 -14.03 -6.58 -9.45
CA HIS A 216 -13.08 -5.53 -9.13
C HIS A 216 -11.87 -6.07 -8.34
N TRP A 217 -12.12 -6.92 -7.33
CA TRP A 217 -11.06 -7.56 -6.57
C TRP A 217 -10.13 -8.41 -7.45
N ASN A 218 -10.70 -9.30 -8.26
CA ASN A 218 -9.91 -10.22 -9.09
C ASN A 218 -9.13 -9.45 -10.16
N ALA A 219 -9.70 -8.40 -10.74
CA ALA A 219 -8.99 -7.51 -11.65
C ALA A 219 -7.83 -6.79 -10.95
N ALA A 220 -8.06 -6.23 -9.75
CA ALA A 220 -7.04 -5.55 -8.97
C ALA A 220 -5.87 -6.48 -8.61
N GLN A 221 -6.16 -7.72 -8.22
CA GLN A 221 -5.16 -8.76 -7.96
C GLN A 221 -4.34 -9.11 -9.20
N ALA A 222 -4.99 -9.25 -10.37
CA ALA A 222 -4.33 -9.63 -11.62
C ALA A 222 -3.30 -8.59 -12.10
N ILE A 223 -3.52 -7.30 -11.79
CA ILE A 223 -2.66 -6.20 -12.24
C ILE A 223 -1.63 -5.73 -11.19
N SER A 224 -1.63 -6.29 -9.98
CA SER A 224 -0.71 -5.90 -8.89
C SER A 224 0.77 -5.91 -9.31
N GLY A 225 1.22 -6.94 -10.03
CA GLY A 225 2.61 -6.99 -10.51
C GLY A 225 2.96 -5.91 -11.52
N VAL A 226 2.04 -5.57 -12.42
CA VAL A 226 2.26 -4.49 -13.40
C VAL A 226 2.42 -3.14 -12.70
N GLN A 227 1.56 -2.87 -11.72
CA GLN A 227 1.63 -1.65 -10.91
C GLN A 227 3.00 -1.51 -10.24
N VAL A 228 3.45 -2.57 -9.56
CA VAL A 228 4.74 -2.59 -8.86
C VAL A 228 5.91 -2.39 -9.82
N ALA A 229 5.90 -3.04 -10.99
CA ALA A 229 6.98 -2.89 -11.98
C ALA A 229 7.12 -1.45 -12.49
N LEU A 230 5.99 -0.77 -12.74
CA LEU A 230 5.97 0.62 -13.23
C LEU A 230 6.25 1.66 -12.15
N ALA A 231 5.87 1.37 -10.90
CA ALA A 231 5.88 2.34 -9.81
C ALA A 231 7.04 2.15 -8.82
N GLY A 232 7.83 1.07 -8.95
CA GLY A 232 8.85 0.71 -7.96
C GLY A 232 9.70 1.89 -7.50
N ASN A 233 9.80 2.10 -6.18
CA ASN A 233 10.40 3.29 -5.58
C ASN A 233 11.06 3.03 -4.20
N SER A 234 11.45 1.79 -3.93
CA SER A 234 11.99 1.40 -2.62
C SER A 234 13.23 0.47 -2.68
N PRO A 235 14.33 0.86 -3.36
CA PRO A 235 15.46 -0.03 -3.61
C PRO A 235 16.45 -0.22 -2.46
N PHE A 236 16.39 0.58 -1.40
CA PHE A 236 17.40 0.61 -0.36
C PHE A 236 16.81 0.49 1.05
N LEU A 237 17.50 -0.26 1.90
CA LEU A 237 17.24 -0.31 3.35
C LEU A 237 18.54 -0.58 4.10
N ALA A 238 18.78 0.14 5.20
CA ALA A 238 19.96 -0.07 6.05
C ALA A 238 21.29 -0.06 5.26
N GLY A 239 21.38 0.83 4.27
CA GLY A 239 22.55 0.99 3.41
C GLY A 239 22.72 -0.08 2.31
N SER A 240 21.87 -1.12 2.28
CA SER A 240 21.95 -2.21 1.31
C SER A 240 21.02 -2.00 0.11
N ALA A 241 21.50 -2.33 -1.08
CA ALA A 241 20.72 -2.43 -2.31
C ALA A 241 19.93 -3.74 -2.34
N LEU A 242 18.61 -3.66 -2.24
CA LEU A 242 17.72 -4.81 -2.17
C LEU A 242 16.97 -5.00 -3.50
N TRP A 243 15.66 -5.27 -3.46
CA TRP A 243 14.79 -5.43 -4.63
C TRP A 243 14.46 -4.07 -5.24
N HIS A 244 13.87 -4.03 -6.43
CA HIS A 244 13.37 -2.75 -6.96
C HIS A 244 12.25 -2.16 -6.11
N GLU A 245 11.39 -3.02 -5.55
CA GLU A 245 10.33 -2.70 -4.61
C GLU A 245 10.47 -3.58 -3.34
N SER A 246 11.44 -3.23 -2.49
CA SER A 246 11.77 -3.98 -1.28
C SER A 246 10.70 -3.92 -0.18
N ARG A 247 9.69 -3.03 -0.26
CA ARG A 247 8.58 -3.04 0.68
C ARG A 247 7.87 -4.39 0.74
N ILE A 248 7.74 -5.09 -0.40
CA ILE A 248 7.08 -6.39 -0.44
C ILE A 248 7.75 -7.39 0.52
N PRO A 249 9.04 -7.78 0.34
CA PRO A 249 9.67 -8.73 1.25
C PRO A 249 9.93 -8.17 2.65
N VAL A 250 10.15 -6.85 2.82
CA VAL A 250 10.35 -6.25 4.15
C VAL A 250 9.07 -6.35 4.96
N PHE A 251 7.93 -5.95 4.41
CA PHE A 251 6.65 -5.99 5.11
C PHE A 251 6.25 -7.43 5.45
N GLU A 252 6.44 -8.36 4.49
CA GLU A 252 6.19 -9.80 4.67
C GLU A 252 6.96 -10.42 5.82
N GLN A 253 8.20 -9.99 6.06
CA GLN A 253 9.06 -10.51 7.14
C GLN A 253 8.86 -9.72 8.46
N ALA A 254 8.76 -8.40 8.39
CA ALA A 254 8.71 -7.49 9.56
C ALA A 254 7.47 -7.66 10.44
N THR A 255 6.40 -8.28 9.91
CA THR A 255 5.14 -8.50 10.65
C THR A 255 4.74 -9.97 10.70
N ASP A 256 5.65 -10.90 10.34
CA ASP A 256 5.33 -12.33 10.33
C ASP A 256 5.23 -12.90 11.75
N THR A 257 4.02 -13.27 12.13
CA THR A 257 3.73 -13.91 13.42
C THR A 257 4.13 -15.39 13.46
N ARG A 258 4.65 -15.96 12.37
CA ARG A 258 4.98 -17.40 12.27
C ARG A 258 6.46 -17.64 12.58
N PRO A 259 6.80 -18.52 13.54
CA PRO A 259 8.14 -19.09 13.60
C PRO A 259 8.37 -20.06 12.43
N GLN A 260 9.64 -20.45 12.21
CA GLN A 260 10.05 -21.25 11.05
C GLN A 260 9.27 -22.56 10.90
N GLU A 261 8.87 -23.21 12.00
CA GLU A 261 8.09 -24.45 11.99
C GLU A 261 6.70 -24.24 11.37
N LEU A 262 6.05 -23.10 11.65
CA LEU A 262 4.73 -22.80 11.09
C LEU A 262 4.83 -22.39 9.62
N ILE A 263 5.90 -21.71 9.22
CA ILE A 263 6.22 -21.45 7.81
C ILE A 263 6.37 -22.77 7.06
N ASN A 264 7.17 -23.71 7.60
CA ASN A 264 7.39 -25.03 6.99
C ASN A 264 6.11 -25.88 6.89
N GLN A 265 5.13 -25.65 7.77
CA GLN A 265 3.82 -26.31 7.75
C GLN A 265 2.82 -25.66 6.79
N GLY A 266 3.18 -24.56 6.13
CA GLY A 266 2.28 -23.84 5.23
C GLY A 266 1.19 -23.05 5.96
N VAL A 267 1.41 -22.66 7.22
CA VAL A 267 0.51 -21.73 7.91
C VAL A 267 0.50 -20.41 7.15
N ARG A 268 -0.69 -19.85 6.90
CA ARG A 268 -0.86 -18.64 6.08
C ARG A 268 -0.19 -17.42 6.75
N PRO A 269 0.57 -16.59 6.01
CA PRO A 269 1.13 -15.35 6.53
C PRO A 269 0.04 -14.32 6.77
N ARG A 270 0.26 -13.38 7.70
CA ARG A 270 -0.65 -12.23 7.89
C ARG A 270 -0.52 -11.20 6.78
N VAL A 271 0.67 -11.04 6.22
CA VAL A 271 0.90 -10.29 4.98
C VAL A 271 0.57 -11.21 3.83
N TRP A 272 -0.53 -10.94 3.13
CA TRP A 272 -1.15 -11.98 2.31
C TRP A 272 -1.68 -11.49 0.99
N PHE A 273 -1.16 -12.06 -0.11
CA PHE A 273 -1.71 -11.85 -1.44
C PHE A 273 -3.04 -12.59 -1.64
N GLY A 274 -3.25 -13.74 -0.98
CA GLY A 274 -4.40 -14.64 -1.17
C GLY A 274 -3.98 -16.00 -1.70
N GLU A 275 -4.95 -16.87 -2.01
CA GLU A 275 -4.68 -18.23 -2.54
C GLU A 275 -5.59 -18.66 -3.71
N ARG A 276 -6.55 -17.82 -4.10
CA ARG A 276 -7.48 -18.09 -5.21
C ARG A 276 -8.22 -16.81 -5.61
N TRP A 277 -8.80 -16.83 -6.82
CA TRP A 277 -9.83 -15.86 -7.22
C TRP A 277 -11.06 -15.99 -6.32
N ILE A 278 -11.69 -14.86 -5.99
CA ILE A 278 -12.91 -14.85 -5.17
C ILE A 278 -14.16 -14.81 -6.04
N THR A 279 -15.28 -15.18 -5.43
CA THR A 279 -16.62 -15.11 -6.04
C THR A 279 -17.52 -14.09 -5.35
N THR A 280 -17.22 -13.74 -4.10
CA THR A 280 -17.91 -12.70 -3.32
C THR A 280 -16.96 -12.09 -2.30
N ILE A 281 -17.23 -10.85 -1.86
CA ILE A 281 -16.51 -10.24 -0.74
C ILE A 281 -16.55 -11.09 0.52
N PHE A 282 -17.64 -11.85 0.72
CA PHE A 282 -17.80 -12.70 1.90
C PHE A 282 -16.66 -13.72 2.03
N ASP A 283 -16.11 -14.21 0.91
CA ASP A 283 -14.97 -15.13 0.88
C ASP A 283 -13.79 -14.58 1.70
N LEU A 284 -13.55 -13.26 1.61
CA LEU A 284 -12.42 -12.59 2.26
C LEU A 284 -12.63 -12.37 3.77
N PHE A 285 -13.86 -12.03 4.18
CA PHE A 285 -14.19 -11.90 5.60
C PHE A 285 -14.25 -13.25 6.29
N GLU A 286 -14.77 -14.29 5.61
CA GLU A 286 -14.74 -15.66 6.10
C GLU A 286 -13.30 -16.16 6.28
N GLU A 287 -12.42 -15.92 5.29
CA GLU A 287 -10.99 -16.21 5.39
C GLU A 287 -10.34 -15.57 6.61
N ASN A 288 -10.64 -14.28 6.86
CA ASN A 288 -10.10 -13.54 7.99
C ASN A 288 -10.45 -14.25 9.31
N THR A 289 -11.72 -14.62 9.47
CA THR A 289 -12.24 -15.31 10.66
C THR A 289 -11.71 -16.74 10.79
N ARG A 290 -11.53 -17.43 9.66
CA ARG A 290 -11.15 -18.85 9.62
C ARG A 290 -9.66 -19.06 9.87
N TYR A 291 -8.80 -18.20 9.34
CA TYR A 291 -7.36 -18.48 9.27
C TYR A 291 -6.51 -17.67 10.25
N PHE A 292 -6.97 -16.50 10.70
CA PHE A 292 -6.11 -15.58 11.46
C PHE A 292 -6.56 -15.44 12.92
N PRO A 293 -5.70 -15.78 13.89
CA PRO A 293 -5.92 -15.44 15.29
C PRO A 293 -5.89 -13.92 15.51
N SER A 294 -6.72 -13.37 16.38
CA SER A 294 -6.75 -11.91 16.64
C SER A 294 -5.49 -11.42 17.35
N LEU A 295 -4.91 -10.31 16.84
CA LEU A 295 -3.83 -9.60 17.51
C LEU A 295 -4.37 -8.65 18.58
N LEU A 296 -5.43 -7.90 18.27
CA LEU A 296 -6.06 -6.95 19.19
C LEU A 296 -7.49 -7.42 19.55
N PRO A 297 -7.67 -8.36 20.50
CA PRO A 297 -9.00 -8.83 20.90
C PRO A 297 -9.71 -7.82 21.81
N VAL A 298 -10.02 -6.64 21.27
CA VAL A 298 -10.87 -5.65 21.94
C VAL A 298 -12.32 -5.91 21.58
N VAL A 299 -13.13 -6.20 22.59
CA VAL A 299 -14.54 -6.56 22.43
C VAL A 299 -15.39 -5.37 22.88
N SER A 300 -16.32 -4.98 22.02
CA SER A 300 -17.40 -4.05 22.32
C SER A 300 -18.59 -4.78 22.96
N ASP A 301 -19.52 -4.02 23.53
CA ASP A 301 -20.81 -4.55 24.00
C ASP A 301 -21.87 -4.58 22.88
N ASP A 302 -21.48 -4.28 21.63
CA ASP A 302 -22.39 -4.22 20.49
C ASP A 302 -22.85 -5.63 20.10
N ASP A 303 -24.13 -5.71 19.71
CA ASP A 303 -24.71 -6.89 19.08
C ASP A 303 -25.12 -6.57 17.65
N PRO A 304 -24.30 -6.92 16.64
CA PRO A 304 -24.57 -6.53 15.26
C PRO A 304 -25.83 -7.19 14.68
N LEU A 305 -26.25 -8.35 15.19
CA LEU A 305 -27.46 -9.01 14.72
C LEU A 305 -28.72 -8.37 15.32
N ALA A 306 -28.65 -7.93 16.58
CA ALA A 306 -29.74 -7.19 17.21
C ALA A 306 -29.92 -5.79 16.59
N GLN A 307 -28.83 -5.11 16.21
CA GLN A 307 -28.87 -3.86 15.44
C GLN A 307 -29.59 -4.06 14.11
N LEU A 308 -29.24 -5.11 13.35
CA LEU A 308 -29.94 -5.45 12.10
C LEU A 308 -31.43 -5.75 12.32
N ASP A 309 -31.79 -6.47 13.39
CA ASP A 309 -33.19 -6.73 13.74
C ASP A 309 -33.96 -5.46 14.12
N ALA A 310 -33.27 -4.45 14.64
CA ALA A 310 -33.82 -3.11 14.90
C ALA A 310 -33.89 -2.22 13.64
N GLY A 311 -33.37 -2.70 12.50
CA GLY A 311 -33.30 -1.92 11.25
C GLY A 311 -32.15 -0.91 11.23
N GLU A 312 -31.14 -1.09 12.07
CA GLU A 312 -29.94 -0.26 12.16
C GLU A 312 -28.78 -0.89 11.37
N THR A 313 -27.89 -0.05 10.83
CA THR A 313 -26.65 -0.51 10.20
C THR A 313 -25.57 -0.73 11.26
N PRO A 314 -25.03 -1.95 11.43
CA PRO A 314 -24.04 -2.22 12.45
C PRO A 314 -22.65 -1.66 12.09
N GLU A 315 -21.90 -1.17 13.07
CA GLU A 315 -20.52 -0.68 12.86
C GLU A 315 -19.52 -1.81 12.57
N LEU A 316 -19.85 -3.05 12.96
CA LEU A 316 -19.02 -4.25 12.81
C LEU A 316 -17.59 -4.07 13.38
N THR A 317 -17.50 -3.46 14.56
CA THR A 317 -16.27 -3.03 15.22
C THR A 317 -15.20 -4.12 15.27
N GLU A 318 -15.53 -5.34 15.72
CA GLU A 318 -14.58 -6.44 15.83
C GLU A 318 -14.11 -6.96 14.47
N LEU A 319 -15.00 -6.97 13.45
CA LEU A 319 -14.63 -7.36 12.09
C LEU A 319 -13.69 -6.33 11.46
N ARG A 320 -13.99 -5.03 11.59
CA ARG A 320 -13.12 -3.95 11.11
C ARG A 320 -11.76 -3.99 11.81
N MET A 321 -11.75 -4.19 13.13
CA MET A 321 -10.52 -4.31 13.90
C MET A 321 -9.69 -5.53 13.49
N HIS A 322 -10.32 -6.70 13.30
CA HIS A 322 -9.63 -7.90 12.86
C HIS A 322 -9.06 -7.73 11.44
N ASN A 323 -9.87 -7.21 10.52
CA ASN A 323 -9.46 -6.92 9.14
C ASN A 323 -8.28 -5.94 9.09
N GLY A 324 -8.27 -4.92 9.96
CA GLY A 324 -7.18 -3.94 10.07
C GLY A 324 -5.85 -4.50 10.59
N THR A 325 -5.78 -5.79 10.94
CA THR A 325 -4.53 -6.46 11.33
C THR A 325 -4.06 -7.49 10.30
N VAL A 326 -4.90 -7.83 9.31
CA VAL A 326 -4.55 -8.76 8.21
C VAL A 326 -4.10 -7.90 7.03
N TYR A 327 -2.81 -7.93 6.74
CA TYR A 327 -2.17 -6.98 5.84
C TYR A 327 -2.17 -7.51 4.39
N ARG A 328 -3.32 -7.42 3.73
CA ARG A 328 -3.43 -7.82 2.32
C ARG A 328 -2.97 -6.71 1.39
N TRP A 329 -2.40 -7.07 0.24
CA TRP A 329 -1.96 -6.11 -0.79
C TRP A 329 -3.11 -5.41 -1.51
N ASN A 330 -4.25 -6.08 -1.64
CA ASN A 330 -5.56 -5.42 -1.83
C ASN A 330 -6.41 -5.78 -0.60
N ARG A 331 -7.12 -4.83 0.01
CA ARG A 331 -7.88 -5.05 1.25
C ARG A 331 -9.38 -4.84 1.04
N PRO A 332 -10.25 -5.76 1.50
CA PRO A 332 -11.68 -5.52 1.51
C PRO A 332 -12.00 -4.59 2.67
N VAL A 333 -12.74 -3.53 2.39
CA VAL A 333 -13.13 -2.56 3.41
C VAL A 333 -14.64 -2.55 3.53
N TYR A 334 -15.11 -2.81 4.75
CA TYR A 334 -16.46 -2.46 5.20
C TYR A 334 -16.36 -1.17 5.99
N ASP A 335 -17.23 -0.20 5.70
CA ASP A 335 -17.31 1.04 6.46
C ASP A 335 -18.74 1.56 6.54
N VAL A 336 -19.01 2.36 7.56
CA VAL A 336 -20.31 3.02 7.78
C VAL A 336 -20.09 4.53 7.74
N ILE A 337 -20.79 5.22 6.84
CA ILE A 337 -20.74 6.68 6.70
C ILE A 337 -22.16 7.20 6.81
N ASP A 338 -22.42 8.12 7.74
CA ASP A 338 -23.75 8.69 7.98
C ASP A 338 -24.86 7.61 8.17
N GLY A 339 -24.51 6.48 8.81
CA GLY A 339 -25.41 5.34 9.05
C GLY A 339 -25.58 4.40 7.85
N HIS A 340 -24.85 4.62 6.75
CA HIS A 340 -24.93 3.86 5.52
C HIS A 340 -23.73 2.94 5.33
N ALA A 341 -23.98 1.66 5.06
CA ALA A 341 -22.92 0.68 4.83
C ALA A 341 -22.37 0.75 3.41
N HIS A 342 -21.04 0.73 3.29
CA HIS A 342 -20.32 0.77 2.03
C HIS A 342 -19.23 -0.29 1.97
N LEU A 343 -18.94 -0.75 0.75
CA LEU A 343 -17.82 -1.64 0.46
C LEU A 343 -16.80 -0.93 -0.40
N ARG A 344 -15.52 -1.16 -0.12
CA ARG A 344 -14.41 -0.66 -0.93
C ARG A 344 -13.36 -1.74 -1.18
N VAL A 345 -12.74 -1.69 -2.36
CA VAL A 345 -11.44 -2.30 -2.62
C VAL A 345 -10.39 -1.24 -2.35
N GLU A 346 -9.47 -1.53 -1.44
CA GLU A 346 -8.32 -0.69 -1.17
C GLU A 346 -7.06 -1.33 -1.77
N ASN A 347 -6.45 -0.67 -2.75
CA ASN A 347 -5.20 -1.08 -3.37
C ASN A 347 -4.02 -0.51 -2.59
N ARG A 348 -3.08 -1.38 -2.15
CA ARG A 348 -1.96 -1.01 -1.26
C ARG A 348 -0.58 -1.40 -1.81
N VAL A 349 -0.50 -1.82 -3.07
CA VAL A 349 0.76 -2.30 -3.67
C VAL A 349 1.69 -1.17 -4.07
N LEU A 350 1.17 0.04 -4.31
CA LEU A 350 1.94 1.16 -4.83
C LEU A 350 2.80 1.80 -3.73
N PRO A 351 4.08 2.10 -4.02
CA PRO A 351 4.90 2.90 -3.10
C PRO A 351 4.50 4.37 -3.16
N ALA A 352 4.83 5.11 -2.11
CA ALA A 352 4.71 6.56 -2.14
C ALA A 352 5.66 7.18 -3.21
N GLY A 353 5.17 8.21 -3.91
CA GLY A 353 5.97 9.09 -4.79
C GLY A 353 6.27 8.50 -6.18
N PRO A 354 7.29 9.04 -6.90
CA PRO A 354 8.20 10.11 -6.48
C PRO A 354 7.63 11.53 -6.50
N THR A 355 6.62 11.80 -7.32
CA THR A 355 6.00 13.13 -7.43
C THR A 355 4.49 13.02 -7.37
N VAL A 356 3.81 14.15 -7.12
CA VAL A 356 2.33 14.19 -7.17
C VAL A 356 1.84 13.74 -8.56
N LEU A 357 2.52 14.17 -9.62
CA LEU A 357 2.19 13.76 -10.99
C LEU A 357 2.35 12.25 -11.19
N ASP A 358 3.40 11.63 -10.64
CA ASP A 358 3.63 10.18 -10.75
C ASP A 358 2.57 9.37 -10.00
N ILE A 359 2.17 9.78 -8.79
CA ILE A 359 1.12 9.07 -8.03
C ILE A 359 -0.26 9.25 -8.67
N MET A 360 -0.55 10.42 -9.24
CA MET A 360 -1.78 10.65 -10.00
C MET A 360 -1.80 9.82 -11.29
N ALA A 361 -0.66 9.68 -11.98
CA ALA A 361 -0.53 8.80 -13.13
C ALA A 361 -0.72 7.32 -12.74
N ASN A 362 -0.15 6.87 -11.61
CA ASN A 362 -0.38 5.53 -11.08
C ASN A 362 -1.87 5.28 -10.81
N ALA A 363 -2.56 6.24 -10.18
CA ALA A 363 -3.98 6.14 -9.91
C ALA A 363 -4.81 6.06 -11.19
N ALA A 364 -4.57 6.96 -12.16
CA ALA A 364 -5.27 6.94 -13.44
C ALA A 364 -5.06 5.61 -14.20
N PHE A 365 -3.84 5.09 -14.21
CA PHE A 365 -3.54 3.79 -14.81
C PHE A 365 -4.29 2.66 -14.11
N TYR A 366 -4.23 2.60 -12.78
CA TYR A 366 -4.92 1.58 -11.99
C TYR A 366 -6.42 1.57 -12.26
N TYR A 367 -7.09 2.71 -12.09
CA TYR A 367 -8.54 2.81 -12.28
C TYR A 367 -8.95 2.52 -13.73
N GLY A 368 -8.21 3.03 -14.70
CA GLY A 368 -8.46 2.78 -16.12
C GLY A 368 -8.39 1.29 -16.47
N VAL A 369 -7.26 0.64 -16.16
CA VAL A 369 -7.08 -0.78 -16.46
C VAL A 369 -8.10 -1.62 -15.69
N LEU A 370 -8.32 -1.33 -14.41
CA LEU A 370 -9.29 -2.03 -13.58
C LEU A 370 -10.67 -2.00 -14.22
N ARG A 371 -11.14 -0.82 -14.65
CA ARG A 371 -12.45 -0.66 -15.28
C ARG A 371 -12.57 -1.45 -16.56
N ALA A 372 -11.57 -1.35 -17.44
CA ALA A 372 -11.58 -2.08 -18.70
C ALA A 372 -11.54 -3.61 -18.51
N LEU A 373 -10.86 -4.10 -17.47
CA LEU A 373 -10.84 -5.53 -17.14
C LEU A 373 -12.15 -6.03 -16.54
N VAL A 374 -12.83 -5.20 -15.73
CA VAL A 374 -14.16 -5.50 -15.18
C VAL A 374 -15.22 -5.55 -16.30
N ASP A 375 -15.15 -4.61 -17.24
CA ASP A 375 -16.09 -4.50 -18.36
C ASP A 375 -15.81 -5.54 -19.49
N SER A 376 -14.73 -6.32 -19.40
CA SER A 376 -14.34 -7.30 -20.42
C SER A 376 -15.27 -8.50 -20.49
N ASP A 377 -15.78 -8.82 -21.69
CA ASP A 377 -16.58 -10.02 -21.98
C ASP A 377 -15.92 -11.33 -21.51
N ARG A 378 -14.58 -11.37 -21.52
CA ARG A 378 -13.79 -12.49 -21.01
C ARG A 378 -12.97 -12.01 -19.82
N PRO A 379 -13.38 -12.33 -18.58
CA PRO A 379 -12.66 -11.87 -17.41
C PRO A 379 -11.23 -12.39 -17.35
N ILE A 380 -10.31 -11.59 -16.84
CA ILE A 380 -8.88 -11.95 -16.77
C ILE A 380 -8.63 -13.18 -15.89
N TRP A 381 -9.37 -13.32 -14.79
CA TRP A 381 -9.27 -14.45 -13.86
C TRP A 381 -9.82 -15.77 -14.41
N SER A 382 -10.50 -15.75 -15.56
CA SER A 382 -10.87 -16.96 -16.31
C SER A 382 -9.76 -17.46 -17.25
N GLN A 383 -8.73 -16.63 -17.47
CA GLN A 383 -7.66 -16.86 -18.45
C GLN A 383 -6.26 -16.92 -17.81
N MET A 384 -6.13 -16.39 -16.59
CA MET A 384 -4.92 -16.39 -15.77
C MET A 384 -5.17 -17.18 -14.49
N SER A 385 -4.24 -18.06 -14.11
CA SER A 385 -4.27 -18.70 -12.79
C SER A 385 -3.97 -17.68 -11.70
N PHE A 386 -4.51 -17.89 -10.49
CA PHE A 386 -4.19 -17.04 -9.35
C PHE A 386 -2.68 -17.06 -9.04
N ASP A 387 -2.04 -18.23 -9.14
CA ASP A 387 -0.60 -18.39 -8.94
C ASP A 387 0.22 -17.52 -9.90
N ALA A 388 -0.18 -17.40 -11.18
CA ALA A 388 0.51 -16.53 -12.12
C ALA A 388 0.41 -15.04 -11.72
N ALA A 389 -0.73 -14.59 -11.17
CA ALA A 389 -0.86 -13.23 -10.64
C ALA A 389 0.02 -13.00 -9.40
N SER A 390 0.12 -14.01 -8.53
CA SER A 390 1.00 -13.98 -7.35
C SER A 390 2.48 -13.94 -7.74
N GLU A 391 2.90 -14.79 -8.69
CA GLU A 391 4.25 -14.79 -9.24
C GLU A 391 4.59 -13.45 -9.90
N ASN A 392 3.66 -12.88 -10.68
CA ASN A 392 3.82 -11.57 -11.30
C ASN A 392 4.14 -10.48 -10.25
N LEU A 393 3.46 -10.48 -9.09
CA LEU A 393 3.74 -9.50 -8.03
C LEU A 393 5.18 -9.62 -7.52
N HIS A 394 5.62 -10.82 -7.18
CA HIS A 394 6.96 -11.03 -6.60
C HIS A 394 8.07 -10.81 -7.63
N SER A 395 7.88 -11.26 -8.88
CA SER A 395 8.82 -11.02 -9.97
C SER A 395 8.95 -9.53 -10.29
N ALA A 396 7.84 -8.80 -10.35
CA ALA A 396 7.85 -7.35 -10.53
C ALA A 396 8.53 -6.62 -9.38
N ALA A 397 8.24 -7.03 -8.14
CA ALA A 397 8.84 -6.40 -6.96
C ALA A 397 10.37 -6.58 -6.94
N ARG A 398 10.84 -7.78 -7.27
CA ARG A 398 12.26 -8.11 -7.29
C ARG A 398 13.01 -7.39 -8.40
N ASP A 399 12.58 -7.60 -9.65
CA ASP A 399 13.35 -7.26 -10.85
C ASP A 399 12.81 -6.03 -11.59
N GLY A 400 11.74 -5.40 -11.10
CA GLY A 400 11.18 -4.17 -11.68
C GLY A 400 10.84 -4.31 -13.16
N MET A 401 11.30 -3.35 -13.97
CA MET A 401 11.11 -3.31 -15.44
C MET A 401 11.88 -4.41 -16.20
N ASP A 402 12.78 -5.14 -15.54
CA ASP A 402 13.50 -6.29 -16.10
C ASP A 402 12.81 -7.64 -15.80
N SER A 403 11.74 -7.63 -15.02
CA SER A 403 10.95 -8.83 -14.71
C SER A 403 10.29 -9.46 -15.94
N GLN A 404 9.82 -10.70 -15.79
CA GLN A 404 8.94 -11.38 -16.74
C GLN A 404 7.59 -11.59 -16.07
N LEU A 405 6.53 -11.06 -16.69
CA LEU A 405 5.15 -11.22 -16.23
C LEU A 405 4.40 -12.14 -17.18
N TYR A 406 3.60 -13.05 -16.65
CA TYR A 406 2.67 -13.82 -17.45
C TYR A 406 1.41 -12.99 -17.72
N TRP A 407 1.02 -12.87 -18.99
CA TRP A 407 -0.25 -12.28 -19.40
C TRP A 407 -0.96 -13.15 -20.44
N PRO A 408 -2.27 -13.43 -20.30
CA PRO A 408 -3.02 -14.20 -21.29
C PRO A 408 -2.87 -13.61 -22.69
N THR A 409 -2.77 -14.49 -23.70
CA THR A 409 -2.52 -14.16 -25.12
C THR A 409 -1.13 -13.61 -25.46
N MET A 410 -0.35 -13.16 -24.48
CA MET A 410 1.04 -12.70 -24.69
C MET A 410 2.09 -13.69 -24.14
N GLY A 411 1.71 -14.53 -23.18
CA GLY A 411 2.65 -15.41 -22.49
C GLY A 411 3.52 -14.62 -21.52
N TRP A 412 4.79 -15.00 -21.40
CA TRP A 412 5.78 -14.25 -20.62
C TRP A 412 6.23 -13.01 -21.39
N VAL A 413 6.09 -11.85 -20.77
CA VAL A 413 6.32 -10.54 -21.37
C VAL A 413 6.91 -9.58 -20.35
N ARG A 414 7.75 -8.64 -20.80
CA ARG A 414 8.30 -7.59 -19.94
C ARG A 414 7.23 -6.53 -19.63
N PRO A 415 7.29 -5.88 -18.45
CA PRO A 415 6.30 -4.88 -18.05
C PRO A 415 6.11 -3.73 -19.05
N ASP A 416 7.20 -3.19 -19.61
CA ASP A 416 7.17 -2.15 -20.64
C ASP A 416 6.38 -2.58 -21.87
N GLU A 417 6.67 -3.77 -22.41
CA GLU A 417 5.96 -4.29 -23.59
C GLU A 417 4.48 -4.57 -23.32
N LEU A 418 4.15 -5.13 -22.16
CA LEU A 418 2.77 -5.41 -21.75
C LEU A 418 1.98 -4.10 -21.63
N VAL A 419 2.57 -3.09 -21.00
CA VAL A 419 1.94 -1.79 -20.80
C VAL A 419 1.71 -1.10 -22.13
N LEU A 420 2.76 -0.91 -22.93
CA LEU A 420 2.67 -0.16 -24.19
C LEU A 420 1.74 -0.82 -25.21
N ARG A 421 1.77 -2.16 -25.32
CA ARG A 421 1.01 -2.86 -26.37
C ARG A 421 -0.40 -3.26 -25.96
N ARG A 422 -0.68 -3.37 -24.65
CA ARG A 422 -1.95 -3.93 -24.18
C ARG A 422 -2.63 -3.09 -23.11
N LEU A 423 -1.93 -2.72 -22.04
CA LEU A 423 -2.62 -2.13 -20.88
C LEU A 423 -2.85 -0.63 -21.01
N LEU A 424 -1.97 0.11 -21.69
CA LEU A 424 -2.16 1.54 -21.89
C LEU A 424 -3.41 1.87 -22.73
N PRO A 425 -3.69 1.17 -23.85
CA PRO A 425 -4.97 1.33 -24.55
C PRO A 425 -6.18 0.97 -23.68
N LEU A 426 -6.09 -0.11 -22.90
CA LEU A 426 -7.17 -0.49 -21.98
C LEU A 426 -7.37 0.55 -20.87
N ALA A 427 -6.30 1.17 -20.39
CA ALA A 427 -6.38 2.24 -19.40
C ALA A 427 -7.16 3.44 -19.95
N ASP A 428 -6.88 3.87 -21.17
CA ASP A 428 -7.61 4.96 -21.83
C ASP A 428 -9.09 4.62 -22.03
N GLU A 429 -9.40 3.42 -22.55
CA GLU A 429 -10.77 2.93 -22.72
C GLU A 429 -11.55 2.92 -21.39
N GLY A 430 -10.94 2.40 -20.32
CA GLY A 430 -11.56 2.34 -19.01
C GLY A 430 -11.75 3.72 -18.36
N LEU A 431 -10.77 4.62 -18.49
CA LEU A 431 -10.89 6.00 -18.01
C LEU A 431 -11.97 6.77 -18.79
N GLN A 432 -12.07 6.54 -20.10
CA GLN A 432 -13.14 7.09 -20.92
C GLN A 432 -14.52 6.58 -20.47
N SER A 433 -14.62 5.28 -20.15
CA SER A 433 -15.85 4.66 -19.60
C SER A 433 -16.23 5.26 -18.24
N PHE A 434 -15.24 5.58 -17.39
CA PHE A 434 -15.47 6.33 -16.15
C PHE A 434 -15.87 7.80 -16.35
N GLY A 435 -15.74 8.34 -17.56
CA GLY A 435 -16.06 9.74 -17.86
C GLY A 435 -14.94 10.72 -17.56
N VAL A 436 -13.69 10.25 -17.40
CA VAL A 436 -12.51 11.12 -17.23
C VAL A 436 -12.25 11.91 -18.52
N GLY A 437 -12.00 13.22 -18.41
CA GLY A 437 -11.78 14.11 -19.55
C GLY A 437 -10.50 13.79 -20.32
N ALA A 438 -10.49 14.06 -21.63
CA ALA A 438 -9.37 13.73 -22.52
C ALA A 438 -8.03 14.35 -22.06
N ASP A 439 -8.05 15.64 -21.65
CA ASP A 439 -6.84 16.34 -21.19
C ASP A 439 -6.17 15.62 -20.00
N ALA A 440 -6.97 15.10 -19.06
CA ALA A 440 -6.46 14.35 -17.91
C ALA A 440 -5.92 12.97 -18.32
N ARG A 441 -6.62 12.26 -19.20
CA ARG A 441 -6.15 10.97 -19.73
C ARG A 441 -4.83 11.14 -20.47
N ASP A 442 -4.75 12.09 -21.38
CA ASP A 442 -3.53 12.40 -22.15
C ASP A 442 -2.37 12.75 -21.22
N ARG A 443 -2.61 13.63 -20.23
CA ARG A 443 -1.60 14.03 -19.24
C ARG A 443 -1.07 12.83 -18.47
N TYR A 444 -1.94 12.07 -17.80
CA TYR A 444 -1.51 11.00 -16.90
C TYR A 444 -1.01 9.75 -17.62
N LEU A 445 -1.66 9.35 -18.72
CA LEU A 445 -1.22 8.18 -19.49
C LEU A 445 0.08 8.44 -20.25
N SER A 446 0.38 9.69 -20.63
CA SER A 446 1.70 10.03 -21.19
C SER A 446 2.84 9.82 -20.20
N VAL A 447 2.60 9.98 -18.89
CA VAL A 447 3.59 9.69 -17.83
C VAL A 447 3.84 8.18 -17.71
N ILE A 448 2.79 7.36 -17.83
CA ILE A 448 2.93 5.89 -17.87
C ILE A 448 3.67 5.45 -19.11
N GLU A 449 3.31 5.99 -20.27
CA GLU A 449 3.98 5.73 -21.54
C GLU A 449 5.47 6.10 -21.46
N GLY A 450 5.78 7.30 -20.97
CA GLY A 450 7.14 7.79 -20.78
C GLY A 450 7.96 6.89 -19.86
N ARG A 451 7.40 6.46 -18.72
CA ARG A 451 8.04 5.47 -17.81
C ARG A 451 8.29 4.14 -18.49
N ALA A 452 7.34 3.63 -19.27
CA ALA A 452 7.51 2.36 -19.97
C ALA A 452 8.56 2.44 -21.09
N LEU A 453 8.60 3.55 -21.85
CA LEU A 453 9.57 3.78 -22.93
C LEU A 453 11.00 3.99 -22.39
N ALA A 454 11.15 4.85 -21.38
CA ALA A 454 12.45 5.13 -20.77
C ALA A 454 12.91 3.99 -19.85
N ARG A 455 11.98 3.14 -19.40
CA ARG A 455 12.19 2.10 -18.38
C ARG A 455 12.74 2.67 -17.07
N GLN A 456 12.42 3.92 -16.77
CA GLN A 456 12.90 4.64 -15.61
C GLN A 456 11.79 4.81 -14.58
N THR A 457 11.95 4.14 -13.45
CA THR A 457 11.12 4.32 -12.25
C THR A 457 11.92 5.05 -11.17
N GLY A 458 11.28 5.42 -10.05
CA GLY A 458 12.00 5.99 -8.91
C GLY A 458 13.09 5.07 -8.37
N SER A 459 12.84 3.76 -8.36
CA SER A 459 13.83 2.75 -7.99
C SER A 459 15.01 2.70 -8.94
N VAL A 460 14.77 2.74 -10.26
CA VAL A 460 15.84 2.76 -11.26
C VAL A 460 16.69 4.02 -11.10
N TRP A 461 16.06 5.19 -11.01
CA TRP A 461 16.77 6.46 -10.83
C TRP A 461 17.62 6.46 -9.54
N GLN A 462 17.05 6.06 -8.40
CA GLN A 462 17.80 6.00 -7.13
C GLN A 462 19.04 5.09 -7.22
N ARG A 463 18.92 3.95 -7.90
CA ARG A 463 20.02 2.98 -8.06
C ARG A 463 21.12 3.51 -8.96
N GLU A 464 20.76 4.12 -10.08
CA GLU A 464 21.72 4.72 -11.02
C GLU A 464 22.46 5.91 -10.39
N SER A 465 21.73 6.80 -9.71
CA SER A 465 22.29 7.94 -8.98
C SER A 465 23.26 7.50 -7.87
N LEU A 466 22.93 6.45 -7.12
CA LEU A 466 23.86 5.90 -6.11
C LEU A 466 25.16 5.41 -6.77
N VAL A 467 25.04 4.61 -7.84
CA VAL A 467 26.22 4.07 -8.56
C VAL A 467 27.07 5.20 -9.14
N ALA A 468 26.46 6.25 -9.68
CA ALA A 468 27.17 7.41 -10.21
C ALA A 468 27.98 8.13 -9.12
N ARG A 469 27.37 8.34 -7.94
CA ARG A 469 28.01 8.98 -6.78
C ARG A 469 29.16 8.16 -6.21
N GLU A 470 28.98 6.85 -6.05
CA GLU A 470 30.06 5.96 -5.59
C GLU A 470 31.23 5.94 -6.58
N LYS A 471 30.96 5.96 -7.89
CA LYS A 471 32.01 6.08 -8.92
C LYS A 471 32.73 7.43 -8.86
N ALA A 472 32.06 8.49 -8.42
CA ALA A 472 32.65 9.81 -8.21
C ALA A 472 33.49 9.89 -6.91
N GLY A 473 33.47 8.86 -6.07
CA GLY A 473 34.29 8.73 -4.87
C GLY A 473 33.56 8.95 -3.56
N ASP A 474 32.23 9.15 -3.58
CA ASP A 474 31.42 9.20 -2.36
C ASP A 474 31.43 7.83 -1.67
N SER A 475 31.46 7.82 -0.33
CA SER A 475 31.15 6.61 0.43
C SER A 475 29.65 6.30 0.34
N ARG A 476 29.23 5.05 0.60
CA ARG A 476 27.81 4.63 0.56
C ARG A 476 26.89 5.59 1.30
N ASP A 477 27.26 5.98 2.52
CA ASP A 477 26.45 6.88 3.35
C ASP A 477 26.31 8.29 2.75
N VAL A 478 27.41 8.83 2.21
CA VAL A 478 27.43 10.15 1.55
C VAL A 478 26.64 10.08 0.23
N ALA A 479 26.80 8.99 -0.51
CA ALA A 479 26.12 8.77 -1.78
C ALA A 479 24.59 8.64 -1.59
N LEU A 480 24.13 7.90 -0.57
CA LEU A 480 22.70 7.78 -0.25
C LEU A 480 22.09 9.12 0.18
N ALA A 481 22.75 9.85 1.08
CA ALA A 481 22.27 11.16 1.53
C ALA A 481 22.28 12.20 0.40
N GLY A 482 23.29 12.18 -0.47
CA GLY A 482 23.37 13.04 -1.63
C GLY A 482 22.30 12.73 -2.69
N MET A 483 22.09 11.44 -2.98
CA MET A 483 21.02 10.97 -3.89
C MET A 483 19.64 11.34 -3.36
N LEU A 484 19.40 11.18 -2.05
CA LEU A 484 18.14 11.57 -1.42
C LEU A 484 17.89 13.09 -1.48
N ARG A 485 18.94 13.90 -1.34
CA ARG A 485 18.82 15.35 -1.50
C ARG A 485 18.39 15.72 -2.93
N GLU A 486 19.02 15.14 -3.93
CA GLU A 486 18.66 15.30 -5.35
C GLU A 486 17.27 14.78 -5.69
N TYR A 487 16.84 13.71 -5.01
CA TYR A 487 15.50 13.17 -5.11
C TYR A 487 14.47 14.17 -4.61
N ILE A 488 14.70 14.77 -3.43
CA ILE A 488 13.81 15.77 -2.82
C ILE A 488 13.70 17.01 -3.71
N ASP A 489 14.82 17.50 -4.26
CA ASP A 489 14.82 18.64 -5.17
C ASP A 489 13.93 18.38 -6.41
N ARG A 490 14.05 17.19 -7.01
CA ARG A 490 13.23 16.78 -8.17
C ARG A 490 11.78 16.48 -7.80
N MET A 491 11.53 15.94 -6.61
CA MET A 491 10.18 15.74 -6.08
C MET A 491 9.41 17.06 -5.97
N HIS A 492 10.06 18.12 -5.48
CA HIS A 492 9.44 19.44 -5.36
C HIS A 492 9.29 20.18 -6.69
N ASP A 493 10.25 20.03 -7.62
CA ASP A 493 10.08 20.47 -9.01
C ASP A 493 8.82 19.80 -9.61
N GLY A 494 8.72 18.49 -9.41
CA GLY A 494 7.55 17.68 -9.71
C GLY A 494 7.39 17.30 -11.17
N ALA A 495 8.46 17.40 -11.97
CA ALA A 495 8.56 16.69 -13.23
C ALA A 495 8.47 15.16 -12.98
N ALA A 496 7.81 14.43 -13.89
CA ALA A 496 7.65 12.99 -13.76
C ALA A 496 9.00 12.25 -13.79
N VAL A 497 9.14 11.19 -12.99
CA VAL A 497 10.43 10.53 -12.77
C VAL A 497 11.13 10.05 -14.02
N HIS A 498 10.40 9.68 -15.08
CA HIS A 498 10.99 9.23 -16.34
C HIS A 498 11.75 10.33 -17.11
N THR A 499 11.65 11.58 -16.67
CA THR A 499 12.35 12.74 -17.26
C THR A 499 13.59 13.15 -16.48
N TRP A 500 13.87 12.51 -15.34
CA TRP A 500 14.97 12.89 -14.46
C TRP A 500 16.30 12.39 -15.02
N ASP A 501 17.33 13.24 -15.02
CA ASP A 501 18.70 12.80 -15.29
C ASP A 501 19.30 12.16 -14.02
N ALA A 502 20.06 11.07 -14.18
CA ALA A 502 20.79 10.36 -13.13
C ALA A 502 22.26 10.77 -13.01
#